data_AF-A0A7S3BEZ9-F1
#
_entry.id   AF-A0A7S3BEZ9-F1
#
_cell.length_a   1.000
_cell.length_b   1.000
_cell.length_c   1.000
_cell.angle_alpha   90.00
_cell.angle_beta   90.00
_cell.angle_gamma   90.00
#
_symmetry.space_group_name_H-M   'P 1'
#
loop_
_entity.id
_entity.type
_entity.pdbx_description
1 polymer ?
#
loop_
_entity_poly.entity_id
_entity_poly.type
_entity_poly.pdbx_seq_one_letter_code
_entity_poly.pdbx_strand_id
1 'polypeptide(L)'
;RDATALPPCRRRRGSAEARAAARRAAMSFSNFKETAIEYVKKAVAEDTEGNYEAAYKLYVTALEYFKTALKYEKNPSIKRTLTEKFKEYLDRAEALKGVLDGRQPSNGGGGAGGDGSTAQATRGGGGG
;
A
#
# COMPACT_ATOMS: atom_id res chain seq x y z
N ARG A 1 -18.70 -69.95 -14.92
CA ARG A 1 -17.35 -69.72 -15.51
C ARG A 1 -17.58 -68.72 -16.62
N ASP A 2 -17.14 -67.47 -16.61
CA ASP A 2 -16.08 -66.83 -15.84
C ASP A 2 -16.43 -65.33 -15.76
N ALA A 3 -16.29 -64.74 -14.58
CA ALA A 3 -16.58 -63.34 -14.33
C ALA A 3 -15.27 -62.54 -14.50
N THR A 4 -15.07 -61.89 -15.64
CA THR A 4 -13.87 -61.07 -15.86
C THR A 4 -14.21 -59.57 -15.84
N ALA A 5 -14.15 -59.04 -14.63
CA ALA A 5 -13.66 -57.72 -14.20
C ALA A 5 -13.89 -56.47 -15.09
N LEU A 6 -14.77 -55.58 -14.59
CA LEU A 6 -14.73 -54.14 -14.87
C LEU A 6 -13.41 -53.53 -14.34
N PRO A 7 -12.82 -52.52 -15.02
CA PRO A 7 -11.62 -51.85 -14.54
C PRO A 7 -11.92 -51.09 -13.23
N PRO A 8 -11.00 -51.09 -12.24
CA PRO A 8 -11.17 -50.26 -11.07
C PRO A 8 -11.16 -48.79 -11.49
N CYS A 9 -12.24 -48.08 -11.14
CA CYS A 9 -12.34 -46.63 -11.20
C CYS A 9 -11.00 -46.00 -10.74
N ARG A 10 -10.35 -45.21 -11.62
CA ARG A 10 -9.18 -44.40 -11.27
C ARG A 10 -9.54 -43.54 -10.07
N ARG A 11 -9.17 -44.00 -8.88
CA ARG A 11 -9.33 -43.27 -7.63
C ARG A 11 -8.47 -42.03 -7.74
N ARG A 12 -9.15 -40.90 -7.83
CA ARG A 12 -8.67 -39.52 -7.92
C ARG A 12 -7.64 -39.26 -6.80
N ARG A 13 -6.39 -39.65 -7.03
CA ARG A 13 -5.23 -39.44 -6.14
C ARG A 13 -4.74 -38.00 -6.27
N GLY A 14 -5.64 -37.04 -6.01
CA GLY A 14 -5.38 -35.61 -6.21
C GLY A 14 -6.12 -34.68 -5.25
N SER A 15 -6.85 -35.19 -4.26
CA SER A 15 -7.65 -34.34 -3.35
C SER A 15 -7.07 -34.19 -1.94
N ALA A 16 -6.23 -35.11 -1.47
CA ALA A 16 -5.61 -35.01 -0.15
C ALA A 16 -4.40 -34.04 -0.15
N GLU A 17 -3.49 -34.17 -1.12
CA GLU A 17 -2.37 -33.25 -1.30
C GLU A 17 -2.81 -31.84 -1.66
N ALA A 18 -3.85 -31.69 -2.49
CA ALA A 18 -4.41 -30.38 -2.81
C ALA A 18 -5.03 -29.69 -1.59
N ARG A 19 -5.65 -30.45 -0.67
CA ARG A 19 -6.19 -29.93 0.60
C ARG A 19 -5.09 -29.59 1.61
N ALA A 20 -4.02 -30.38 1.67
CA ALA A 20 -2.84 -30.09 2.51
C ALA A 20 -2.07 -28.86 2.01
N ALA A 21 -1.87 -28.74 0.69
CA ALA A 21 -1.30 -27.56 0.06
C ALA A 21 -2.19 -26.32 0.26
N ALA A 22 -3.51 -26.46 0.21
CA ALA A 22 -4.45 -25.38 0.49
C ALA A 22 -4.41 -24.92 1.96
N ARG A 23 -4.25 -25.84 2.92
CA ARG A 23 -4.05 -25.50 4.34
C ARG A 23 -2.73 -24.77 4.59
N ARG A 24 -1.63 -25.22 3.96
CA ARG A 24 -0.33 -24.54 4.05
C ARG A 24 -0.35 -23.16 3.39
N ALA A 25 -1.04 -23.02 2.26
CA ALA A 25 -1.22 -21.74 1.57
C ALA A 25 -2.10 -20.76 2.36
N ALA A 26 -3.17 -21.25 3.02
CA ALA A 26 -4.01 -20.42 3.88
C ALA A 26 -3.25 -19.89 5.11
N MET A 27 -2.34 -20.69 5.68
CA MET A 27 -1.51 -20.27 6.81
C MET A 27 -0.52 -19.19 6.38
N SER A 28 0.13 -19.33 5.22
CA SER A 28 1.00 -18.27 4.68
C SER A 28 0.23 -17.01 4.27
N PHE A 29 -0.97 -17.15 3.68
CA PHE A 29 -1.83 -16.02 3.32
C PHE A 29 -2.16 -15.13 4.52
N SER A 30 -2.56 -15.72 5.65
CA SER A 30 -2.87 -14.97 6.87
C SER A 30 -1.67 -14.19 7.38
N ASN A 31 -0.47 -14.80 7.38
CA ASN A 31 0.77 -14.12 7.81
C ASN A 31 1.08 -12.89 6.93
N PHE A 32 1.07 -13.05 5.60
CA PHE A 32 1.37 -11.93 4.70
C PHE A 32 0.31 -10.82 4.77
N LYS A 33 -0.96 -11.18 4.91
CA LYS A 33 -2.06 -10.22 5.10
C LYS A 33 -1.87 -9.44 6.39
N GLU A 34 -1.58 -10.11 7.51
CA GLU A 34 -1.39 -9.46 8.81
C GLU A 34 -0.20 -8.50 8.77
N THR A 35 0.95 -8.95 8.26
CA THR A 35 2.13 -8.09 8.06
C THR A 35 1.82 -6.88 7.17
N ALA A 36 1.09 -7.07 6.06
CA ALA A 36 0.71 -5.97 5.18
C ALA A 36 -0.17 -4.93 5.90
N ILE A 37 -1.13 -5.38 6.73
CA ILE A 37 -1.99 -4.50 7.52
C ILE A 37 -1.17 -3.70 8.54
N GLU A 38 -0.16 -4.29 9.16
CA GLU A 38 0.72 -3.57 10.08
C GLU A 38 1.48 -2.43 9.39
N TYR A 39 2.02 -2.69 8.19
CA TYR A 39 2.69 -1.65 7.41
C TYR A 39 1.72 -0.55 6.97
N VAL A 40 0.51 -0.89 6.54
CA VAL A 40 -0.52 0.11 6.21
C VAL A 40 -0.86 0.98 7.42
N LYS A 41 -1.03 0.39 8.61
CA LYS A 41 -1.31 1.16 9.83
C LYS A 41 -0.21 2.17 10.13
N LYS A 42 1.05 1.74 10.01
CA LYS A 42 2.22 2.63 10.15
C LYS A 42 2.20 3.73 9.08
N ALA A 43 1.91 3.38 7.83
CA ALA A 43 1.84 4.34 6.74
C ALA A 43 0.75 5.41 6.95
N VAL A 44 -0.43 5.03 7.46
CA VAL A 44 -1.51 5.95 7.80
C VAL A 44 -1.13 6.89 8.95
N ALA A 45 -0.40 6.39 9.94
CA ALA A 45 0.10 7.21 11.03
C ALA A 45 1.06 8.30 10.49
N GLU A 46 2.06 7.91 9.70
CA GLU A 46 3.02 8.83 9.07
C GLU A 46 2.34 9.82 8.11
N ASP A 47 1.33 9.36 7.35
CA ASP A 47 0.52 10.20 6.46
C ASP A 47 -0.24 11.28 7.25
N THR A 48 -0.79 10.92 8.41
CA THR A 48 -1.48 11.86 9.30
C THR A 48 -0.51 12.84 9.97
N GLU A 49 0.73 12.43 10.22
CA GLU A 49 1.81 13.28 10.73
C GLU A 49 2.39 14.22 9.67
N GLY A 50 2.03 14.05 8.39
CA GLY A 50 2.54 14.85 7.28
C GLY A 50 3.87 14.35 6.70
N ASN A 51 4.34 13.17 7.12
CA ASN A 51 5.55 12.52 6.63
C ASN A 51 5.26 11.71 5.35
N TYR A 52 4.84 12.40 4.29
CA TYR A 52 4.38 11.76 3.05
C TYR A 52 5.44 10.89 2.36
N GLU A 53 6.74 11.25 2.45
CA GLU A 53 7.84 10.46 1.87
C GLU A 53 8.02 9.11 2.58
N ALA A 54 7.93 9.09 3.91
CA ALA A 54 8.02 7.88 4.71
C ALA A 54 6.76 7.03 4.57
N ALA A 55 5.59 7.67 4.59
CA ALA A 55 4.29 7.03 4.37
C ALA A 55 4.26 6.32 3.01
N TYR A 56 4.70 6.99 1.94
CA TYR A 56 4.75 6.39 0.59
C TYR A 56 5.60 5.12 0.56
N LYS A 57 6.80 5.14 1.14
CA LYS A 57 7.67 3.95 1.21
C LYS A 57 6.98 2.79 1.93
N LEU A 58 6.32 3.06 3.06
CA LEU A 58 5.58 2.05 3.82
C LEU A 58 4.38 1.49 3.03
N TYR A 59 3.66 2.32 2.29
CA TYR A 59 2.59 1.87 1.39
C TYR A 59 3.12 0.95 0.29
N VAL A 60 4.24 1.30 -0.36
CA VAL A 60 4.86 0.45 -1.39
C VAL A 60 5.26 -0.91 -0.80
N THR A 61 5.91 -0.93 0.36
CA THR A 61 6.27 -2.17 1.06
C THR A 61 5.03 -3.02 1.40
N ALA A 62 3.94 -2.41 1.89
CA ALA A 62 2.69 -3.12 2.15
C ALA A 62 2.09 -3.75 0.88
N LEU A 63 2.13 -3.03 -0.25
CA LEU A 63 1.62 -3.51 -1.55
C LEU A 63 2.40 -4.74 -2.06
N GLU A 64 3.70 -4.83 -1.80
CA GLU A 64 4.50 -6.02 -2.14
C GLU A 64 4.03 -7.28 -1.40
N TYR A 65 3.69 -7.14 -0.11
CA TYR A 65 3.12 -8.24 0.68
C TYR A 65 1.73 -8.64 0.17
N PHE A 66 0.88 -7.68 -0.18
CA PHE A 66 -0.43 -7.96 -0.78
C PHE A 66 -0.32 -8.70 -2.12
N LYS A 67 0.65 -8.34 -2.97
CA LYS A 67 0.92 -9.04 -4.24
C LYS A 67 1.32 -10.50 -4.00
N THR A 68 2.15 -10.74 -2.99
CA THR A 68 2.55 -12.10 -2.59
C THR A 68 1.35 -12.89 -2.06
N ALA A 69 0.48 -12.26 -1.27
CA ALA A 69 -0.76 -12.87 -0.81
C ALA A 69 -1.71 -13.26 -1.97
N LEU A 70 -1.83 -12.42 -3.01
CA LEU A 70 -2.61 -12.73 -4.22
C LEU A 70 -2.08 -13.95 -4.99
N LYS A 71 -0.76 -14.15 -4.98
CA LYS A 71 -0.09 -15.28 -5.68
C LYS A 71 -0.46 -16.63 -5.07
N TYR A 72 -0.56 -16.70 -3.75
CA TYR A 72 -0.81 -17.95 -3.02
C TYR A 72 -2.28 -18.20 -2.70
N GLU A 73 -3.12 -17.17 -2.74
CA GLU A 73 -4.55 -17.33 -2.53
C GLU A 73 -5.16 -18.17 -3.67
N LYS A 74 -6.01 -19.13 -3.32
CA LYS A 74 -6.71 -19.98 -4.30
C LYS A 74 -8.20 -19.66 -4.37
N ASN A 75 -8.75 -19.03 -3.33
CA ASN A 75 -10.16 -18.69 -3.27
C ASN A 75 -10.46 -17.40 -4.05
N PRO A 76 -11.36 -17.43 -5.05
CA PRO A 76 -11.69 -16.24 -5.84
C PRO A 76 -12.39 -15.16 -5.02
N SER A 77 -13.15 -15.52 -3.99
CA SER A 77 -13.83 -14.54 -3.11
C SER A 77 -12.82 -13.69 -2.33
N ILE A 78 -11.81 -14.32 -1.73
CA ILE A 78 -10.77 -13.63 -0.97
C ILE A 78 -9.92 -12.75 -1.91
N LYS A 79 -9.60 -13.25 -3.11
CA LYS A 79 -8.89 -12.46 -4.12
C LYS A 79 -9.59 -11.17 -4.48
N ARG A 80 -10.93 -11.20 -4.63
CA ARG A 80 -11.71 -9.99 -4.91
C ARG A 80 -11.55 -8.98 -3.78
N THR A 81 -11.84 -9.38 -2.54
CA THR A 81 -11.71 -8.50 -1.36
C THR A 81 -10.30 -7.94 -1.20
N LEU A 82 -9.28 -8.78 -1.42
CA LEU A 82 -7.89 -8.35 -1.32
C LEU A 82 -7.50 -7.38 -2.44
N THR A 83 -8.02 -7.60 -3.64
CA THR A 83 -7.78 -6.73 -4.80
C THR A 83 -8.46 -5.37 -4.63
N GLU A 84 -9.67 -5.34 -4.07
CA GLU A 84 -10.37 -4.10 -3.72
C GLU A 84 -9.53 -3.28 -2.74
N LYS A 85 -9.07 -3.90 -1.65
CA LYS A 85 -8.20 -3.23 -0.66
C LYS A 85 -6.84 -2.84 -1.24
N PHE A 86 -6.26 -3.67 -2.09
CA PHE A 86 -5.02 -3.36 -2.80
C PHE A 86 -5.16 -2.11 -3.66
N LYS A 87 -6.26 -1.98 -4.42
CA LYS A 87 -6.53 -0.80 -5.25
C LYS A 87 -6.72 0.47 -4.41
N GLU A 88 -7.45 0.36 -3.30
CA GLU A 88 -7.67 1.48 -2.36
C GLU A 88 -6.34 2.05 -1.84
N TYR A 89 -5.41 1.18 -1.44
CA TYR A 89 -4.08 1.63 -0.98
C TYR A 89 -3.15 2.06 -2.10
N LEU A 90 -3.30 1.51 -3.31
CA LEU A 90 -2.54 1.94 -4.48
C LEU A 90 -2.91 3.37 -4.88
N ASP A 91 -4.21 3.69 -4.94
CA ASP A 91 -4.70 5.03 -5.24
C ASP A 91 -4.21 6.05 -4.21
N ARG A 92 -4.23 5.70 -2.92
CA ARG A 92 -3.64 6.52 -1.84
C ARG A 92 -2.15 6.78 -2.08
N ALA A 93 -1.37 5.76 -2.43
CA ALA A 93 0.06 5.90 -2.68
C ALA A 93 0.36 6.77 -3.92
N GLU A 94 -0.44 6.67 -4.98
CA GLU A 94 -0.33 7.53 -6.16
C GLU A 94 -0.69 8.99 -5.83
N ALA A 95 -1.75 9.21 -5.04
CA ALA A 95 -2.11 10.54 -4.55
C ALA A 95 -0.97 11.15 -3.71
N LEU A 96 -0.36 10.36 -2.81
CA LEU A 96 0.80 10.80 -2.02
C LEU A 96 1.99 11.20 -2.88
N LYS A 97 2.28 10.42 -3.92
CA LYS A 97 3.34 10.76 -4.87
C LYS A 97 3.03 12.07 -5.61
N GLY A 98 1.77 12.28 -6.01
CA GLY A 98 1.33 13.55 -6.61
C GLY A 98 1.45 14.74 -5.67
N VAL A 99 1.17 14.54 -4.37
CA VAL A 99 1.42 15.56 -3.35
C VAL A 99 2.91 15.84 -3.23
N LEU A 100 3.77 14.82 -3.17
CA LEU A 100 5.22 15.01 -3.08
C LEU A 100 5.81 15.74 -4.30
N ASP A 101 5.37 15.35 -5.51
CA ASP A 101 5.82 15.95 -6.77
C ASP A 101 5.30 17.39 -6.94
N GLY A 102 4.05 17.64 -6.52
CA GLY A 102 3.46 18.98 -6.49
C GLY A 102 3.90 19.85 -5.31
N ARG A 103 4.65 19.32 -4.33
CA ARG A 103 5.03 20.01 -3.07
C ARG A 103 6.49 20.43 -2.99
N GLN A 104 7.35 20.17 -3.98
CA GLN A 104 8.63 20.91 -4.06
C GLN A 104 8.41 22.37 -4.50
N PRO A 105 8.82 23.39 -3.73
CA PRO A 105 9.03 23.48 -2.28
C PRO A 105 8.23 24.66 -1.68
N SER A 106 7.33 24.42 -0.72
CA SER A 106 6.79 25.48 0.15
C SER A 106 6.34 24.90 1.47
N ASN A 107 7.31 24.44 2.27
CA ASN A 107 7.30 24.45 3.74
C ASN A 107 8.39 23.51 4.24
N GLY A 108 9.50 24.08 4.68
CA GLY A 108 10.57 23.31 5.31
C GLY A 108 11.96 23.86 5.05
N GLY A 109 12.16 25.16 5.26
CA GLY A 109 13.48 25.78 5.17
C GLY A 109 13.42 27.24 5.62
N GLY A 110 13.84 27.50 6.86
CA GLY A 110 14.12 28.86 7.31
C GLY A 110 15.22 29.50 6.46
N GLY A 111 15.07 30.78 6.16
CA GLY A 111 16.06 31.56 5.43
C GLY A 111 15.64 33.02 5.38
N ALA A 112 16.22 33.82 6.28
CA ALA A 112 16.22 35.27 6.21
C ALA A 112 16.72 35.74 4.84
N GLY A 113 16.05 36.72 4.24
CA GLY A 113 16.51 37.29 2.96
C GLY A 113 15.43 38.01 2.18
N GLY A 114 14.76 38.98 2.81
CA GLY A 114 13.93 39.96 2.13
C GLY A 114 14.44 41.35 2.46
N ASP A 115 15.58 41.71 1.86
CA ASP A 115 16.18 43.04 1.93
C ASP A 115 15.24 44.04 1.22
N GLY A 116 14.28 44.56 1.99
CA GLY A 116 13.40 45.64 1.59
C GLY A 116 14.09 46.99 1.82
N SER A 117 15.23 47.21 1.17
CA SER A 117 15.79 48.55 0.99
C SER A 117 14.84 49.36 0.11
N THR A 118 13.91 50.09 0.74
CA THR A 118 13.42 51.35 0.19
C THR A 118 13.25 52.35 1.32
N ALA A 119 14.39 52.75 1.89
CA ALA A 119 14.52 54.09 2.42
C ALA A 119 14.40 55.07 1.23
N GLN A 120 13.22 55.65 1.03
CA GLN A 120 13.15 56.99 0.49
C GLN A 120 12.31 57.87 1.41
N ALA A 121 13.03 58.80 2.02
CA ALA A 121 12.52 59.85 2.85
C ALA A 121 11.56 60.76 2.08
N THR A 122 10.50 61.19 2.74
CA THR A 122 10.22 62.61 2.86
C THR A 122 9.48 62.87 4.17
N ARG A 123 10.17 63.62 5.02
CA ARG A 123 9.67 64.26 6.23
C ARG A 123 9.17 65.65 5.84
N GLY A 124 8.15 66.11 6.56
CA GLY A 124 7.74 67.52 6.66
C GLY A 124 6.65 67.91 5.66
N GLY A 125 5.59 68.62 6.01
CA GLY A 125 5.29 69.39 7.21
C GLY A 125 4.55 70.67 6.78
N GLY A 126 3.43 70.99 7.43
CA GLY A 126 2.94 72.36 7.65
C GLY A 126 2.30 73.16 6.51
N GLY A 127 1.07 73.62 6.77
CA GLY A 127 0.73 75.05 6.69
C GLY A 127 0.24 75.60 5.34
N GLY A 128 -1.02 76.04 5.33
CA GLY A 128 -1.65 76.86 4.30
C GLY A 128 -3.12 77.09 4.63
#